data_AF-A0A7C3Y3M6-F1
#
_entry.id   AF-A0A7C3Y3M6-F1
#
_cell.length_a   1.000
_cell.length_b   1.000
_cell.length_c   1.000
_cell.angle_alpha   90.00
_cell.angle_beta   90.00
_cell.angle_gamma   90.00
#
_symmetry.space_group_name_H-M   'P 1'
#
loop_
_entity.id
_entity.type
_entity.pdbx_description
1 polymer ?
#
loop_
_entity_poly.entity_id
_entity_poly.type
_entity_poly.pdbx_seq_one_letter_code
_entity_poly.pdbx_strand_id
1 'polypeptide(L)' 'AEGLGNKAIAQRLGISEHTVKFHINAILGKVGAQSRTEAVVRAMRLGLVSV' A
#
# COMPACT_ATOMS: atom_id res chain seq x y z
N ALA A 1 8.40 5.50 -3.21
CA ALA A 1 7.82 4.20 -2.79
C ALA A 1 8.80 3.06 -3.14
N GLU A 2 9.18 2.23 -2.17
CA GLU A 2 10.30 1.26 -2.30
C GLU A 2 9.97 -0.04 -3.08
N GLY A 3 8.75 -0.20 -3.60
CA GLY A 3 8.39 -1.36 -4.44
C GLY A 3 8.37 -2.73 -3.74
N LEU A 4 8.40 -2.76 -2.40
CA LEU A 4 8.50 -4.00 -1.63
C LEU A 4 7.32 -4.97 -1.86
N GLY A 5 7.64 -6.26 -1.92
CA GLY A 5 6.64 -7.34 -1.91
C GLY A 5 6.03 -7.55 -0.51
N ASN A 6 4.89 -8.24 -0.43
CA ASN A 6 4.14 -8.42 0.83
C ASN A 6 4.97 -9.12 1.92
N LYS A 7 5.76 -10.12 1.55
CA LYS A 7 6.67 -10.83 2.46
C LYS A 7 7.70 -9.90 3.11
N ALA A 8 8.31 -9.02 2.32
CA ALA A 8 9.30 -8.06 2.82
C ALA A 8 8.66 -7.01 3.74
N ILE A 9 7.46 -6.53 3.37
CA ILE A 9 6.67 -5.61 4.21
C ILE A 9 6.30 -6.29 5.54
N ALA A 10 5.82 -7.53 5.48
CA ALA A 10 5.45 -8.34 6.64
C ALA A 10 6.62 -8.50 7.62
N GLN A 11 7.80 -8.87 7.11
CA GLN A 11 9.03 -8.98 7.90
C GLN A 11 9.44 -7.64 8.53
N ARG A 12 9.43 -6.55 7.76
CA ARG A 12 9.81 -5.21 8.26
C ARG A 12 8.88 -4.68 9.33
N LEU A 13 7.60 -5.03 9.26
CA LEU A 13 6.56 -4.54 10.20
C LEU A 13 6.22 -5.54 11.32
N GLY A 14 6.80 -6.74 11.32
CA GLY A 14 6.51 -7.77 12.33
C GLY A 14 5.07 -8.30 12.28
N ILE A 15 4.43 -8.31 11.10
CA ILE A 15 3.05 -8.77 10.90
C ILE A 15 2.97 -9.88 9.85
N SER A 16 1.83 -10.56 9.74
CA SER A 16 1.64 -11.60 8.72
C SER A 16 1.47 -11.01 7.31
N GLU A 17 1.81 -11.78 6.28
CA GLU A 17 1.50 -11.40 4.88
C GLU A 17 0.00 -11.22 4.63
N HIS A 18 -0.84 -11.96 5.36
CA HIS A 18 -2.29 -11.78 5.33
C HIS A 18 -2.69 -10.39 5.82
N THR A 19 -2.12 -9.94 6.95
CA THR A 19 -2.35 -8.60 7.52
C THR A 19 -1.90 -7.51 6.56
N VAL A 20 -0.76 -7.70 5.87
CA VAL A 20 -0.31 -6.77 4.82
C VAL A 20 -1.33 -6.67 3.68
N LYS A 21 -1.85 -7.81 3.18
CA LYS A 21 -2.88 -7.84 2.13
C LYS A 21 -4.15 -7.11 2.57
N PHE A 22 -4.58 -7.33 3.82
CA PHE A 22 -5.73 -6.64 4.41
C PHE A 22 -5.54 -5.11 4.39
N HIS A 23 -4.40 -4.61 4.87
CA HIS A 23 -4.10 -3.17 4.86
C HIS A 23 -4.05 -2.60 3.45
N ILE A 24 -3.42 -3.29 2.49
CA ILE A 24 -3.38 -2.85 1.10
C ILE A 24 -4.80 -2.69 0.55
N ASN A 25 -5.66 -3.71 0.70
CA ASN A 25 -7.04 -3.65 0.22
C ASN A 25 -7.83 -2.50 0.86
N ALA A 26 -7.65 -2.26 2.16
CA ALA A 26 -8.27 -1.13 2.85
C ALA A 26 -7.78 0.22 2.31
N ILE A 27 -6.47 0.36 2.03
CA ILE A 27 -5.90 1.57 1.44
C ILE A 27 -6.45 1.78 0.03
N LEU A 28 -6.48 0.74 -0.81
CA LEU A 28 -7.05 0.78 -2.16
C LEU A 28 -8.49 1.32 -2.13
N GLY A 29 -9.33 0.79 -1.23
CA GLY A 29 -10.70 1.28 -1.05
C GLY A 29 -10.75 2.74 -0.60
N LYS A 30 -9.93 3.15 0.37
CA LYS A 30 -9.90 4.53 0.89
C LYS A 30 -9.47 5.56 -0.15
N VAL A 31 -8.55 5.20 -1.05
CA VAL A 31 -8.08 6.11 -2.12
C VAL A 31 -8.82 5.89 -3.46
N GLY A 32 -9.77 4.95 -3.50
CA GLY A 32 -10.55 4.60 -4.69
C GLY A 32 -9.73 4.00 -5.83
N ALA A 33 -8.64 3.30 -5.55
CA ALA A 33 -7.76 2.69 -6.56
C ALA A 33 -8.05 1.19 -6.77
N GLN A 34 -7.82 0.71 -7.99
CA GLN A 34 -7.95 -0.71 -8.38
C GLN A 34 -6.62 -1.46 -8.34
N SER A 35 -5.49 -0.73 -8.25
CA SER A 35 -4.15 -1.32 -8.18
C SER A 35 -3.24 -0.56 -7.23
N ARG A 36 -2.16 -1.21 -6.77
CA ARG A 36 -1.14 -0.57 -5.93
C ARG A 36 -0.49 0.63 -6.63
N THR A 37 -0.18 0.50 -7.92
CA THR A 37 0.42 1.58 -8.71
C THR A 37 -0.53 2.77 -8.78
N GLU A 38 -1.81 2.52 -9.08
CA GLU A 38 -2.82 3.56 -9.11
C GLU A 38 -2.99 4.22 -7.73
N ALA A 39 -2.97 3.44 -6.65
CA ALA A 39 -3.07 3.96 -5.29
C ALA A 39 -1.94 4.92 -4.96
N VAL A 40 -0.69 4.60 -5.36
CA VAL A 40 0.44 5.51 -5.20
C VAL A 40 0.21 6.80 -6.00
N VAL A 41 -0.20 6.70 -7.27
CA VAL A 41 -0.49 7.88 -8.11
C VAL A 41 -1.57 8.77 -7.51
N ARG A 42 -2.67 8.19 -7.05
CA ARG A 42 -3.76 8.95 -6.42
C ARG A 42 -3.33 9.56 -5.09
N ALA A 43 -2.64 8.80 -4.23
CA ALA A 43 -2.19 9.29 -2.95
C ALA A 43 -1.18 10.44 -3.08
N MET A 44 -0.33 10.44 -4.12
CA MET A 44 0.51 11.59 -4.48
C MET A 44 -0.31 12.82 -4.87
N ARG A 45 -1.31 12.66 -5.74
CA ARG A 45 -2.20 13.77 -6.15
C ARG A 45 -3.01 14.36 -4.99
N LEU A 46 -3.35 13.52 -4.02
CA LEU A 46 -4.02 13.92 -2.79
C LEU A 46 -3.08 14.52 -1.73
N GLY A 47 -1.76 14.54 -1.97
CA GLY A 47 -0.77 15.03 -1.01
C GLY A 47 -0.56 14.14 0.21
N LEU A 48 -1.01 12.88 0.17
CA LEU A 48 -0.92 11.91 1.27
C LEU A 48 0.47 11.25 1.39
N VAL A 49 1.22 11.21 0.29
CA VAL A 49 2.58 10.67 0.22
C VAL A 49 3.40 11.48 -0.77
N SER A 50 4.65 11.74 -0.41
CA SER A 50 5.69 12.23 -1.30
C SER A 50 6.55 11.09 -1.82
N VAL A 51 7.17 11.31 -2.98
CA VAL A 51 8.17 10.40 -3.57
C VAL A 51 9.56 10.90 -3.30
#